data_AF-A0A142XR26-F1
#
_entry.id   AF-A0A142XR26-F1
#
_cell.length_a   1.000
_cell.length_b   1.000
_cell.length_c   1.000
_cell.angle_alpha   90.00
_cell.angle_beta   90.00
_cell.angle_gamma   90.00
#
_symmetry.space_group_name_H-M   'P 1'
#
loop_
_entity.id
_entity.type
_entity.pdbx_description
1 polymer ?
#
loop_
_entity_poly.entity_id
_entity_poly.type
_entity_poly.pdbx_seq_one_letter_code
_entity_poly.pdbx_strand_id
1 'polypeptide(L)'
;MTEAEWLACEDPGTMFEFLHGRATNRKLRLIAVACCERAKPFVPEDYHDLVDTAEAFADGRASVADLEAIRARHHRLDGYPDRATFTPLPTIPLTGRPIDPFAPLVVHYL
;
A
#
# COMPACT_ATOMS: atom_id res chain seq x y z
N MET A 1 -7.80 -21.41 3.87
CA MET A 1 -7.55 -21.56 2.44
C MET A 1 -6.63 -22.74 2.21
N THR A 2 -7.20 -23.78 1.63
CA THR A 2 -6.47 -24.78 0.85
C THR A 2 -5.98 -24.16 -0.46
N GLU A 3 -5.14 -24.86 -1.22
CA GLU A 3 -4.65 -24.38 -2.53
C GLU A 3 -5.80 -24.17 -3.54
N ALA A 4 -6.77 -25.09 -3.57
CA ALA A 4 -7.94 -24.97 -4.43
C ALA A 4 -8.81 -23.76 -4.05
N GLU A 5 -9.03 -23.54 -2.75
CA GLU A 5 -9.73 -22.34 -2.26
C GLU A 5 -8.96 -21.05 -2.61
N TRP A 6 -7.62 -21.09 -2.62
CA TRP A 6 -6.79 -19.96 -3.01
C TRP A 6 -6.88 -19.60 -4.48
N LEU A 7 -6.80 -20.59 -5.36
CA LEU A 7 -6.90 -20.38 -6.80
C LEU A 7 -8.31 -19.93 -7.23
N ALA A 8 -9.35 -20.30 -6.48
CA ALA A 8 -10.73 -19.91 -6.75
C ALA A 8 -11.15 -18.59 -6.06
N CYS A 9 -10.30 -18.01 -5.20
CA CYS A 9 -10.65 -16.80 -4.45
C CYS A 9 -10.41 -15.55 -5.31
N GLU A 10 -11.49 -14.82 -5.59
CA GLU A 10 -11.45 -13.56 -6.35
C GLU A 10 -11.46 -12.32 -5.44
N ASP A 11 -11.62 -12.50 -4.12
CA ASP A 11 -11.62 -11.40 -3.15
C ASP A 11 -10.21 -11.20 -2.54
N PRO A 12 -9.50 -10.12 -2.89
CA PRO A 12 -8.18 -9.84 -2.35
C PRO A 12 -8.18 -9.62 -0.82
N GLY A 13 -9.32 -9.19 -0.24
CA GLY A 13 -9.45 -8.99 1.20
C GLY A 13 -9.28 -10.29 1.97
N THR A 14 -10.05 -11.31 1.58
CA THR A 14 -9.95 -12.67 2.14
C THR A 14 -8.57 -13.29 1.95
N MET A 15 -7.95 -13.11 0.78
CA MET A 15 -6.59 -13.59 0.51
C MET A 15 -5.57 -12.92 1.45
N PHE A 16 -5.71 -11.61 1.70
CA PHE A 16 -4.81 -10.86 2.56
C PHE A 16 -4.98 -11.22 4.05
N GLU A 17 -6.22 -11.37 4.51
CA GLU A 17 -6.52 -11.85 5.87
C GLU A 17 -5.92 -13.25 6.11
N PHE A 18 -6.00 -14.14 5.11
CA PHE A 18 -5.37 -15.45 5.20
C PHE A 18 -3.85 -15.37 5.36
N LEU A 19 -3.19 -14.39 4.72
CA LEU A 19 -1.75 -14.17 4.84
C LEU A 19 -1.34 -13.45 6.13
N HIS A 20 -2.27 -12.75 6.79
CA HIS A 20 -2.00 -12.02 8.01
C HIS A 20 -1.49 -12.95 9.12
N GLY A 21 -0.33 -12.61 9.72
CA GLY A 21 0.34 -13.46 10.71
C GLY A 21 0.97 -14.75 10.18
N ARG A 22 0.81 -15.08 8.89
CA ARG A 22 1.37 -16.30 8.25
C ARG A 22 2.50 -16.01 7.27
N ALA A 23 2.46 -14.86 6.60
CA ALA A 23 3.49 -14.45 5.66
C ALA A 23 4.65 -13.73 6.37
N THR A 24 5.87 -13.93 5.87
CA THR A 24 7.02 -13.16 6.36
C THR A 24 6.92 -11.71 5.89
N ASN A 25 7.54 -10.79 6.63
CA ASN A 25 7.62 -9.38 6.25
C ASN A 25 8.14 -9.18 4.82
N ARG A 26 9.08 -10.04 4.37
CA ARG A 26 9.57 -10.04 2.98
C ARG A 26 8.46 -10.33 1.97
N LYS A 27 7.67 -11.40 2.18
CA LYS A 27 6.57 -11.77 1.26
C LYS A 27 5.49 -10.69 1.22
N LEU A 28 5.14 -10.10 2.37
CA LEU A 28 4.18 -9.00 2.43
C LEU A 28 4.67 -7.77 1.65
N ARG A 29 5.96 -7.43 1.76
CA ARG A 29 6.56 -6.35 0.95
C ARG A 29 6.49 -6.64 -0.55
N LEU A 30 6.80 -7.86 -0.98
CA LEU A 30 6.73 -8.22 -2.40
C LEU A 30 5.30 -8.17 -2.96
N ILE A 31 4.29 -8.52 -2.17
CA ILE A 31 2.88 -8.33 -2.56
C ILE A 31 2.58 -6.85 -2.75
N ALA A 32 2.99 -5.99 -1.81
CA ALA A 32 2.80 -4.55 -1.92
C ALA A 32 3.51 -3.97 -3.17
N VAL A 33 4.75 -4.38 -3.41
CA VAL A 33 5.53 -4.01 -4.61
C VAL A 33 4.78 -4.43 -5.88
N ALA A 34 4.28 -5.67 -5.97
CA ALA A 34 3.53 -6.13 -7.13
C ALA A 34 2.24 -5.32 -7.37
N CYS A 35 1.56 -4.89 -6.31
CA CYS A 35 0.42 -3.98 -6.42
C CYS A 35 0.84 -2.61 -6.98
N CYS A 36 1.91 -2.03 -6.43
CA CYS A 36 2.46 -0.75 -6.89
C CYS A 36 2.96 -0.82 -8.34
N GLU A 37 3.57 -1.93 -8.74
CA GLU A 37 4.04 -2.17 -10.11
C GLU A 37 2.89 -2.10 -11.12
N ARG A 38 1.75 -2.74 -10.80
CA ARG A 38 0.53 -2.66 -11.62
C ARG A 38 -0.06 -1.25 -11.66
N ALA A 39 0.20 -0.45 -10.62
CA ALA A 39 -0.24 0.94 -10.53
C ALA A 39 0.71 1.94 -11.23
N LYS A 40 1.94 1.54 -11.59
CA LYS A 40 2.94 2.42 -12.26
C LYS A 40 2.38 3.25 -13.42
N PRO A 41 1.52 2.72 -14.32
CA PRO A 41 0.95 3.52 -15.41
C PRO A 41 0.05 4.69 -14.97
N PHE A 42 -0.41 4.71 -13.72
CA PHE A 42 -1.33 5.70 -13.17
C PHE A 42 -0.64 6.73 -12.26
N VAL A 43 0.68 6.62 -12.06
CA VAL A 43 1.47 7.54 -11.24
C VAL A 43 2.56 8.21 -12.08
N PRO A 44 3.01 9.43 -11.74
CA PRO A 44 4.09 10.08 -12.46
C PRO A 44 5.37 9.21 -12.44
N GLU A 45 6.12 9.23 -13.54
CA GLU A 45 7.34 8.45 -13.72
C GLU A 45 8.37 8.69 -12.61
N ASP A 46 8.40 9.91 -12.06
CA ASP A 46 9.24 10.26 -10.91
C ASP A 46 9.04 9.29 -9.73
N TYR A 47 7.85 8.72 -9.53
CA TYR A 47 7.53 7.79 -8.43
C TYR A 47 7.92 6.33 -8.70
N HIS A 48 8.43 6.00 -9.89
CA HIS A 48 8.75 4.61 -10.23
C HIS A 48 9.96 4.09 -9.44
N ASP A 49 10.92 4.96 -9.12
CA ASP A 49 12.10 4.64 -8.33
C ASP A 49 11.78 4.22 -6.87
N LEU A 50 10.62 4.62 -6.34
CA LEU A 50 10.11 4.16 -5.04
C LEU A 50 9.80 2.67 -5.08
N VAL A 51 9.18 2.19 -6.15
CA VAL A 51 8.80 0.78 -6.30
C VAL A 51 10.04 -0.08 -6.46
N ASP A 52 10.99 0.37 -7.28
CA ASP A 52 12.25 -0.33 -7.53
C ASP A 52 13.10 -0.42 -6.24
N THR A 53 13.16 0.67 -5.46
CA THR A 53 13.86 0.69 -4.16
C THR A 53 13.16 -0.21 -3.12
N ALA A 54 11.82 -0.21 -3.10
CA ALA A 54 11.05 -1.07 -2.20
C ALA A 54 11.23 -2.56 -2.53
N GLU A 55 11.32 -2.93 -3.81
CA GLU A 55 11.64 -4.28 -4.26
C GLU A 55 13.04 -4.69 -3.83
N ALA A 56 14.04 -3.84 -4.08
CA ALA A 56 15.41 -4.08 -3.66
C ALA A 56 15.51 -4.27 -2.13
N PHE A 57 14.78 -3.48 -1.35
CA PHE A 57 14.71 -3.65 0.11
C PHE A 57 14.06 -4.97 0.51
N ALA A 58 12.99 -5.39 -0.17
CA ALA A 58 12.35 -6.68 0.09
C ALA A 58 13.30 -7.87 -0.15
N ASP A 59 14.18 -7.75 -1.14
CA ASP A 59 15.24 -8.73 -1.43
C ASP A 59 16.50 -8.60 -0.57
N GLY A 60 16.57 -7.60 0.32
CA GLY A 60 17.75 -7.33 1.13
C GLY A 60 18.92 -6.72 0.35
N ARG A 61 18.65 -6.18 -0.85
CA ARG A 61 19.62 -5.47 -1.70
C ARG A 61 19.67 -3.97 -1.43
N ALA A 62 18.69 -3.43 -0.71
CA ALA A 62 18.67 -2.04 -0.24
C ALA A 62 18.48 -2.00 1.29
N SER A 63 18.94 -0.89 1.88
CA SER A 63 18.89 -0.62 3.31
C SER A 63 17.67 0.23 3.69
N VAL A 64 17.42 0.38 5.00
CA VAL A 64 16.40 1.32 5.50
C VAL A 64 16.77 2.77 5.13
N ALA A 65 18.06 3.12 5.13
CA ALA A 65 18.52 4.45 4.75
C ALA A 65 18.21 4.77 3.28
N ASP A 66 18.26 3.76 2.39
CA ASP A 66 17.88 3.94 0.98
C ASP A 66 16.38 4.24 0.84
N LEU A 67 15.53 3.56 1.64
CA LEU A 67 14.10 3.84 1.71
C LEU A 67 13.80 5.25 2.23
N GLU A 68 14.54 5.70 3.25
CA GLU A 68 14.40 7.05 3.80
C GLU A 68 14.85 8.12 2.81
N ALA A 69 15.97 7.90 2.11
CA ALA A 69 16.49 8.81 1.11
C ALA A 69 15.52 8.97 -0.08
N ILE A 70 14.99 7.86 -0.60
CA ILE A 70 14.03 7.92 -1.71
C ILE A 70 12.71 8.56 -1.26
N ARG A 71 12.27 8.31 -0.02
CA ARG A 71 11.08 8.97 0.54
C ARG A 71 11.28 10.47 0.66
N ALA A 72 12.44 10.93 1.14
CA ALA A 72 12.75 12.35 1.25
C ALA A 72 12.83 13.04 -0.11
N ARG A 73 13.31 12.35 -1.15
CA ARG A 73 13.27 12.88 -2.53
C ARG A 73 11.83 13.17 -3.00
N HIS A 74 10.88 12.35 -2.55
CA HIS A 74 9.47 12.39 -2.95
C HIS A 74 8.53 13.08 -1.96
N HIS A 75 9.04 14.02 -1.17
CA HIS A 75 8.31 14.84 -0.19
C HIS A 75 7.02 15.53 -0.72
N ARG A 76 6.65 15.43 -2.00
CA ARG A 76 5.30 15.74 -2.48
C ARG A 76 4.19 14.85 -1.88
N LEU A 77 4.54 13.74 -1.23
CA LEU A 77 3.59 12.95 -0.40
C LEU A 77 3.30 13.59 0.97
N ASP A 78 3.92 14.72 1.34
CA ASP A 78 3.73 15.42 2.63
C ASP A 78 2.29 15.93 2.86
N GLY A 79 1.41 15.86 1.86
CA GLY A 79 -0.04 16.05 2.03
C GLY A 79 -0.77 14.87 2.67
N TYR A 80 -0.13 13.70 2.75
CA TYR A 80 -0.64 12.56 3.50
C TYR A 80 -0.19 12.71 4.96
N PRO A 81 -1.11 12.73 5.93
CA PRO A 81 -0.74 12.85 7.35
C PRO A 81 0.26 11.74 7.69
N ASP A 82 1.27 12.08 8.50
CA ASP A 82 2.19 11.11 9.11
C ASP A 82 1.38 9.88 9.57
N ARG A 83 1.91 8.67 9.40
CA ARG A 83 1.24 7.46 9.90
C ARG A 83 0.92 7.55 11.40
N ALA A 84 1.68 8.35 12.15
CA ALA A 84 1.41 8.69 13.56
C ALA A 84 0.22 9.66 13.75
N THR A 85 -0.09 10.50 12.76
CA THR A 85 -1.23 11.42 12.73
C THR A 85 -2.38 10.92 11.84
N PHE A 86 -2.20 9.80 11.14
CA PHE A 86 -3.23 9.06 10.46
C PHE A 86 -4.18 8.50 11.52
N THR A 87 -5.23 9.28 11.83
CA THR A 87 -6.41 8.71 12.47
C THR A 87 -6.85 7.55 11.57
N PRO A 88 -6.91 6.31 12.10
CA PRO A 88 -7.45 5.22 11.29
C PRO A 88 -8.80 5.68 10.79
N LEU A 89 -8.99 5.68 9.46
CA LEU A 89 -10.30 5.92 8.87
C LEU A 89 -11.29 5.07 9.68
N PRO A 90 -12.42 5.65 10.16
CA PRO A 90 -13.42 4.87 10.89
C PRO A 90 -13.69 3.64 10.03
N THR A 91 -13.46 2.45 10.60
CA THR A 91 -13.33 1.17 9.90
C THR A 91 -14.26 1.15 8.70
N ILE A 92 -13.73 1.45 7.51
CA ILE A 92 -14.57 1.57 6.32
C ILE A 92 -15.04 0.14 6.05
N PRO A 93 -16.35 -0.16 6.13
CA PRO A 93 -16.81 -1.46 5.67
C PRO A 93 -16.40 -1.53 4.19
N LEU A 94 -15.66 -2.58 3.81
CA LEU A 94 -15.25 -2.85 2.42
C LEU A 94 -16.45 -3.20 1.52
N THR A 95 -17.60 -2.53 1.72
CA THR A 95 -18.80 -2.68 0.93
C THR A 95 -18.78 -1.66 -0.21
N GLY A 96 -17.92 -1.92 -1.19
CA GLY A 96 -18.13 -1.65 -2.62
C GLY A 96 -18.62 -0.28 -3.11
N ARG A 97 -18.52 0.82 -2.35
CA ARG A 97 -18.80 2.16 -2.90
C ARG A 97 -17.55 2.78 -3.53
N PRO A 98 -17.67 3.41 -4.72
CA PRO A 98 -16.54 4.02 -5.39
C PRO A 98 -16.00 5.20 -4.57
N ILE A 99 -14.68 5.24 -4.43
CA ILE A 99 -13.93 6.31 -3.78
C ILE A 99 -13.94 7.51 -4.72
N ASP A 100 -14.52 8.65 -4.29
CA ASP A 100 -14.20 9.95 -4.89
C ASP A 100 -13.00 10.53 -4.11
N PRO A 101 -11.78 10.51 -4.68
CA PRO A 101 -10.58 10.98 -3.99
C PRO A 101 -10.54 12.52 -3.83
N PHE A 102 -11.51 13.25 -4.37
CA PHE A 102 -11.56 14.72 -4.32
C PHE A 102 -12.80 15.28 -3.61
N ALA A 103 -13.65 14.45 -3.02
CA ALA A 103 -14.75 14.93 -2.20
C ALA A 103 -14.17 15.66 -0.97
N PRO A 104 -14.36 16.99 -0.83
CA PRO A 104 -13.89 17.70 0.35
C PRO A 104 -14.65 17.14 1.55
N LEU A 105 -13.90 16.67 2.56
CA LEU A 105 -14.44 16.31 3.87
C LEU A 105 -15.06 17.57 4.48
N VAL A 106 -16.33 17.82 4.18
CA VAL A 106 -17.12 18.85 4.88
C VAL A 106 -17.38 18.31 6.28
N VAL A 107 -16.46 18.63 7.19
CA VAL A 107 -16.63 18.48 8.63
C VAL A 107 -17.70 19.50 9.04
N HIS A 108 -18.96 19.07 9.08
CA HIS A 108 -19.97 19.78 9.83
C HIS A 108 -19.66 19.62 11.32
N TYR A 109 -19.04 20.66 11.89
CA TYR A 109 -19.06 20.89 13.33
C TYR A 109 -20.50 21.23 13.75
N LEU A 110 -21.05 20.45 14.67
CA LEU A 110 -22.03 20.93 15.64
C LEU A 110 -21.30 21.19 16.95
#